data_AF-A0A966RKR1-F1
#
_entry.id   AF-A0A966RKR1-F1
#
_cell.length_a   1.000
_cell.length_b   1.000
_cell.length_c   1.000
_cell.angle_alpha   90.00
_cell.angle_beta   90.00
_cell.angle_gamma   90.00
#
_symmetry.space_group_name_H-M   'P 1'
#
loop_
_entity.id
_entity.type
_entity.pdbx_description
1 polymer ?
#
loop_
_entity_poly.entity_id
_entity_poly.type
_entity_poly.pdbx_seq_one_letter_code
_entity_poly.pdbx_strand_id
1 'polypeptide(L)'
;MLLQRRFQQWALSFPLTRPIARRYAVRLFDLCAGFIYSQVLLAAVRLDLFEMLSEGPLSLADMAKRLRMRTDALERLLQAAVALDLLEQRSAHAGVETTYGLGMLGASVLTSPGVRAMIQHHALFYHDMADPVALLRGRGSDRAMASYWAYATSQAPRELHDVAVGEYSALMAASQPMVADEILACYNFSKHKHLLDIGGGEGVFLSEVGARHPKLRLTLMDLPAVAKRAAQRFERLGLGARADCIGGSFLSDPIPQGADLVSLVRVAHDHDDEFVMQLFRRIRQVMAPGAKLLLAEPMAQTKGAMPVADAYFAMYLWAMGSGRSRRADELMTMLNDAGFRTTRLLRQAMPLQVRVILAEA
;
A
#
# COMPACT_ATOMS: atom_id res chain seq x y z
N MET A 1 10.20 -28.41 23.76
CA MET A 1 8.86 -28.60 24.38
C MET A 1 7.72 -28.55 23.34
N LEU A 2 7.58 -27.49 22.53
CA LEU A 2 6.53 -27.35 21.50
C LEU A 2 6.52 -28.41 20.38
N LEU A 3 7.67 -29.06 20.14
CA LEU A 3 7.84 -30.11 19.12
C LEU A 3 7.43 -31.52 19.59
N GLN A 4 7.11 -31.70 20.88
CA GLN A 4 6.73 -33.02 21.39
C GLN A 4 5.25 -33.30 21.10
N ARG A 5 4.96 -34.33 20.30
CA ARG A 5 3.60 -34.77 19.95
C ARG A 5 2.69 -34.97 21.18
N ARG A 6 3.28 -35.46 22.28
CA ARG A 6 2.59 -35.63 23.58
C ARG A 6 2.14 -34.30 24.20
N PHE A 7 2.97 -33.26 24.11
CA PHE A 7 2.61 -31.92 24.60
C PHE A 7 1.51 -31.28 23.74
N GLN A 8 1.54 -31.47 22.42
CA GLN A 8 0.50 -30.97 21.51
C GLN A 8 -0.86 -31.66 21.76
N GLN A 9 -0.86 -32.99 21.96
CA GLN A 9 -2.07 -33.74 22.30
C GLN A 9 -2.62 -33.35 23.67
N TRP A 10 -1.75 -33.16 24.67
CA TRP A 10 -2.13 -32.66 25.99
C TRP A 10 -2.71 -31.24 25.93
N ALA A 11 -2.09 -30.35 25.16
CA ALA A 11 -2.56 -28.98 24.99
C ALA A 11 -3.92 -28.89 24.28
N LEU A 12 -4.26 -29.85 23.42
CA LEU A 12 -5.58 -29.97 22.80
C LEU A 12 -6.61 -30.64 23.71
N SER A 13 -6.19 -31.55 24.60
CA SER A 13 -7.10 -32.24 25.52
C SER A 13 -7.46 -31.41 26.74
N PHE A 14 -6.58 -30.52 27.20
CA PHE A 14 -6.80 -29.70 28.39
C PHE A 14 -7.64 -28.44 28.11
N PRO A 15 -8.76 -28.20 28.84
CA PRO A 15 -9.71 -27.12 28.52
C PRO A 15 -9.13 -25.70 28.48
N LEU A 16 -8.14 -25.38 29.32
CA LEU A 16 -7.57 -24.02 29.38
C LEU A 16 -6.58 -23.73 28.24
N THR A 17 -5.89 -24.76 27.73
CA THR A 17 -4.90 -24.62 26.65
C THR A 17 -5.50 -24.93 25.27
N ARG A 18 -6.62 -25.65 25.20
CA ARG A 18 -7.30 -26.04 23.96
C ARG A 18 -7.67 -24.86 23.04
N PRO A 19 -8.25 -23.73 23.52
CA PRO A 19 -8.56 -22.59 22.64
C PRO A 19 -7.30 -21.97 22.02
N ILE A 20 -6.22 -21.89 22.80
CA ILE A 20 -4.93 -21.37 22.35
C ILE A 20 -4.35 -22.31 21.29
N ALA A 21 -4.28 -23.61 21.58
CA ALA A 21 -3.78 -24.62 20.66
C ALA A 21 -4.56 -24.65 19.34
N ARG A 22 -5.90 -24.57 19.39
CA ARG A 22 -6.75 -24.46 18.20
C ARG A 22 -6.44 -23.19 17.39
N ARG A 23 -6.31 -22.03 18.04
CA ARG A 23 -5.98 -20.77 17.37
C ARG A 23 -4.63 -20.82 16.65
N TYR A 24 -3.62 -21.46 17.24
CA TYR A 24 -2.32 -21.66 16.58
C TYR A 24 -2.41 -22.62 15.40
N ALA A 25 -3.16 -23.72 15.54
CA ALA A 25 -3.36 -24.68 14.45
C ALA A 25 -4.09 -24.03 13.25
N VAL A 26 -5.15 -23.27 13.50
CA VAL A 26 -5.88 -22.52 12.47
C VAL A 26 -4.95 -21.52 11.79
N ARG A 27 -4.20 -20.70 12.54
CA ARG A 27 -3.24 -19.74 11.96
C ARG A 27 -2.19 -20.39 11.08
N LEU A 28 -1.65 -21.55 11.49
CA LEU A 28 -0.69 -22.27 10.66
C LEU A 28 -1.33 -22.77 9.37
N PHE A 29 -2.55 -23.30 9.47
CA PHE A 29 -3.29 -23.75 8.30
C PHE A 29 -3.63 -22.58 7.36
N ASP A 30 -4.01 -21.41 7.91
CA ASP A 30 -4.24 -20.20 7.13
C ASP A 30 -3.00 -19.74 6.37
N LEU A 31 -1.79 -19.93 6.94
CA LEU A 31 -0.55 -19.67 6.21
C LEU A 31 -0.32 -20.68 5.08
N CYS A 32 -0.63 -21.97 5.30
CA CYS A 32 -0.53 -23.00 4.27
C CYS A 32 -1.55 -22.79 3.14
N ALA A 33 -2.76 -22.35 3.46
CA ALA A 33 -3.86 -22.16 2.52
C ALA A 33 -3.94 -20.73 1.95
N GLY A 34 -3.18 -19.78 2.50
CA GLY A 34 -3.30 -18.36 2.18
C GLY A 34 -3.09 -18.00 0.71
N PHE A 35 -2.28 -18.79 -0.02
CA PHE A 35 -2.14 -18.62 -1.47
C PHE A 35 -3.47 -18.86 -2.21
N ILE A 36 -4.27 -19.85 -1.77
CA ILE A 36 -5.59 -20.14 -2.32
C ILE A 36 -6.56 -19.02 -1.94
N TYR A 37 -6.56 -18.59 -0.68
CA TYR A 37 -7.45 -17.52 -0.21
C TYR A 37 -7.23 -16.22 -1.00
N SER A 38 -5.97 -15.91 -1.30
CA SER A 38 -5.59 -14.76 -2.14
C SER A 38 -6.12 -14.90 -3.58
N GLN A 39 -6.11 -16.12 -4.14
CA GLN A 39 -6.66 -16.37 -5.48
C GLN A 39 -8.20 -16.33 -5.50
N VAL A 40 -8.87 -16.75 -4.43
CA VAL A 40 -10.33 -16.60 -4.27
C VAL A 40 -10.72 -15.12 -4.28
N LEU A 41 -9.99 -14.29 -3.52
CA LEU A 41 -10.18 -12.84 -3.51
C LEU A 41 -9.94 -12.23 -4.90
N LEU A 42 -8.85 -12.60 -5.57
CA LEU A 42 -8.55 -12.13 -6.92
C LEU A 42 -9.62 -12.52 -7.93
N ALA A 43 -10.13 -13.75 -7.88
CA ALA A 43 -11.20 -14.22 -8.74
C ALA A 43 -12.49 -13.41 -8.51
N ALA A 44 -12.85 -13.15 -7.25
CA ALA A 44 -14.01 -12.33 -6.91
C ALA A 44 -13.90 -10.90 -7.47
N VAL A 45 -12.71 -10.29 -7.39
CA VAL A 45 -12.44 -8.98 -7.99
C VAL A 45 -12.52 -9.02 -9.52
N ARG A 46 -11.93 -10.03 -10.18
CA ARG A 46 -11.92 -10.12 -11.66
C ARG A 46 -13.28 -10.43 -12.28
N LEU A 47 -14.17 -11.04 -11.51
CA LEU A 47 -15.54 -11.33 -11.92
C LEU A 47 -16.52 -10.21 -11.53
N ASP A 48 -16.02 -9.11 -10.95
CA ASP A 48 -16.82 -8.00 -10.44
C ASP A 48 -17.96 -8.48 -9.51
N LEU A 49 -17.68 -9.51 -8.69
CA LEU A 49 -18.70 -10.13 -7.83
C LEU A 49 -19.21 -9.13 -6.79
N PHE A 50 -18.34 -8.27 -6.27
CA PHE A 50 -18.72 -7.32 -5.24
C PHE A 50 -19.62 -6.22 -5.80
N GLU A 51 -19.29 -5.72 -6.99
CA GLU A 51 -20.09 -4.77 -7.74
C GLU A 51 -21.46 -5.37 -8.07
N MET A 52 -21.49 -6.58 -8.60
CA MET A 52 -22.73 -7.30 -8.93
C MET A 52 -23.64 -7.47 -7.70
N LEU A 53 -23.08 -7.82 -6.54
CA LEU A 53 -23.84 -8.05 -5.30
C LEU A 53 -24.12 -6.77 -4.50
N SER A 54 -23.60 -5.62 -4.94
CA SER A 54 -23.93 -4.32 -4.35
C SER A 54 -25.36 -3.87 -4.66
N GLU A 55 -25.93 -4.35 -5.77
CA GLU A 55 -27.32 -4.08 -6.18
C GLU A 55 -28.35 -4.89 -5.38
N GLY A 56 -27.91 -5.99 -4.76
CA GLY A 56 -28.75 -6.86 -3.95
C GLY A 56 -28.29 -8.33 -3.98
N PRO A 57 -28.83 -9.18 -3.12
CA PRO A 57 -28.50 -10.60 -3.11
C PRO A 57 -28.97 -11.31 -4.37
N LEU A 58 -28.16 -12.25 -4.88
CA LEU A 58 -28.46 -13.02 -6.09
C LEU A 58 -28.40 -14.52 -5.83
N SER A 59 -29.18 -15.30 -6.58
CA SER A 59 -29.09 -16.76 -6.56
C SER A 59 -27.88 -17.26 -7.35
N LEU A 60 -27.44 -18.48 -7.04
CA LEU A 60 -26.37 -19.15 -7.79
C LEU A 60 -26.72 -19.27 -9.28
N ALA A 61 -27.98 -19.58 -9.61
CA ALA A 61 -28.42 -19.75 -10.99
C ALA A 61 -28.35 -18.44 -11.78
N ASP A 62 -28.81 -17.34 -11.18
CA ASP A 62 -28.75 -16.02 -11.81
C ASP A 62 -27.33 -15.54 -12.04
N MET A 63 -26.45 -15.71 -11.03
CA MET A 63 -25.05 -15.35 -11.15
C MET A 63 -24.32 -16.20 -12.20
N ALA A 64 -24.57 -17.51 -12.23
CA ALA A 64 -23.96 -18.42 -13.21
C ALA A 64 -24.33 -18.01 -14.64
N LYS A 65 -25.59 -17.65 -14.87
CA LYS A 65 -26.08 -17.15 -16.16
C LYS A 65 -25.42 -15.82 -16.55
N ARG A 66 -25.37 -14.85 -15.63
CA ARG A 66 -24.75 -13.52 -15.88
C ARG A 66 -23.27 -13.64 -16.20
N LEU A 67 -22.52 -14.42 -15.41
CA LEU A 67 -21.08 -14.62 -15.56
C LEU A 67 -20.70 -15.64 -16.65
N ARG A 68 -21.69 -16.32 -17.24
CA ARG A 68 -21.49 -17.42 -18.21
C ARG A 68 -20.56 -18.52 -17.67
N MET A 69 -20.73 -18.85 -16.40
CA MET A 69 -19.94 -19.87 -15.70
C MET A 69 -20.77 -21.14 -15.50
N ARG A 70 -20.09 -22.28 -15.44
CA ARG A 70 -20.71 -23.52 -14.98
C ARG A 70 -21.16 -23.35 -13.52
N THR A 71 -22.39 -23.76 -13.23
CA THR A 71 -23.01 -23.66 -11.91
C THR A 71 -22.14 -24.30 -10.82
N ASP A 72 -21.58 -25.49 -11.06
CA ASP A 72 -20.74 -26.20 -10.09
C ASP A 72 -19.37 -25.55 -9.86
N ALA A 73 -18.85 -24.81 -10.84
CA ALA A 73 -17.60 -24.06 -10.70
C ALA A 73 -17.82 -22.77 -9.92
N LEU A 74 -18.90 -22.05 -10.23
CA LEU A 74 -19.27 -20.83 -9.51
C LEU A 74 -19.63 -21.14 -8.06
N GLU A 75 -20.40 -22.20 -7.80
CA GLU A 75 -20.77 -22.60 -6.44
C GLU A 75 -19.54 -22.80 -5.55
N ARG A 76 -18.50 -23.47 -6.04
CA ARG A 76 -17.23 -23.65 -5.31
C ARG A 76 -16.58 -22.31 -4.97
N LEU A 77 -16.56 -21.36 -5.90
CA LEU A 77 -16.02 -20.01 -5.66
C LEU A 77 -16.84 -19.26 -4.62
N LEU A 78 -18.17 -19.29 -4.72
CA LEU A 78 -19.06 -18.59 -3.77
C LEU A 78 -18.94 -19.17 -2.37
N GLN A 79 -18.90 -20.49 -2.23
CA GLN A 79 -18.70 -21.15 -0.94
C GLN A 79 -17.33 -20.80 -0.33
N ALA A 80 -16.28 -20.75 -1.15
CA ALA A 80 -14.96 -20.29 -0.69
C ALA A 80 -14.98 -18.81 -0.27
N ALA A 81 -15.66 -17.95 -1.02
CA ALA A 81 -15.77 -16.53 -0.70
C ALA A 81 -16.61 -16.28 0.56
N VAL A 82 -17.65 -17.09 0.80
CA VAL A 82 -18.42 -17.08 2.06
C VAL A 82 -17.56 -17.53 3.24
N ALA A 83 -16.78 -18.59 3.07
CA ALA A 83 -15.88 -19.08 4.12
C ALA A 83 -14.75 -18.08 4.48
N LEU A 84 -14.48 -17.10 3.61
CA LEU A 84 -13.51 -16.03 3.80
C LEU A 84 -14.15 -14.69 4.15
N ASP A 85 -15.45 -14.66 4.50
CA ASP A 85 -16.22 -13.45 4.84
C ASP A 85 -16.24 -12.37 3.74
N LEU A 86 -15.89 -12.75 2.50
CA LEU A 86 -15.96 -11.89 1.33
C LEU A 86 -17.42 -11.75 0.88
N LEU A 87 -18.16 -12.85 0.94
CA LEU A 87 -19.59 -12.94 0.67
C LEU A 87 -20.32 -13.48 1.90
N GLU A 88 -21.64 -13.36 1.92
CA GLU A 88 -22.50 -13.96 2.92
C GLU A 88 -23.63 -14.73 2.25
N GLN A 89 -23.94 -15.92 2.77
CA GLN A 89 -25.12 -16.66 2.36
C GLN A 89 -26.35 -16.05 3.03
N ARG A 90 -27.35 -15.63 2.24
CA ARG A 90 -28.58 -15.00 2.72
C ARG A 90 -29.77 -15.93 2.51
N SER A 91 -30.47 -16.18 3.62
CA SER A 91 -31.66 -17.03 3.82
C SER A 91 -31.59 -18.44 3.24
N ALA A 92 -31.72 -19.41 4.15
CA ALA A 92 -32.12 -20.78 3.89
C ALA A 92 -33.31 -21.11 4.80
N HIS A 93 -34.46 -20.46 4.58
CA HIS A 93 -35.73 -20.88 5.20
C HIS A 93 -36.42 -21.86 4.25
N ALA A 94 -37.15 -22.83 4.81
CA ALA A 94 -37.83 -23.86 4.03
C ALA A 94 -38.71 -23.24 2.93
N GLY A 95 -38.34 -23.47 1.66
CA GLY A 95 -39.04 -22.97 0.48
C GLY A 95 -38.47 -21.73 -0.19
N VAL A 96 -37.39 -21.12 0.32
CA VAL A 96 -36.71 -19.97 -0.31
C VAL A 96 -35.35 -20.41 -0.89
N GLU A 97 -35.08 -20.03 -2.14
CA GLU A 97 -33.79 -20.31 -2.80
C GLU A 97 -32.64 -19.62 -2.04
N THR A 98 -31.52 -20.33 -1.88
CA THR A 98 -30.31 -19.74 -1.29
C THR A 98 -29.82 -18.59 -2.17
N THR A 99 -29.61 -17.43 -1.56
CA THR A 99 -28.97 -16.28 -2.22
C THR A 99 -27.63 -15.94 -1.57
N TYR A 100 -26.81 -15.19 -2.29
CA TYR A 100 -25.52 -14.69 -1.82
C TYR A 100 -25.56 -13.17 -1.84
N GLY A 101 -24.98 -12.52 -0.83
CA GLY A 101 -24.81 -11.08 -0.77
C GLY A 101 -23.38 -10.70 -0.37
N LEU A 102 -23.11 -9.40 -0.30
CA LEU A 102 -21.83 -8.89 0.21
C LEU A 102 -21.63 -9.28 1.67
N GLY A 103 -20.44 -9.82 1.96
CA GLY A 103 -19.92 -9.94 3.32
C GLY A 103 -19.12 -8.72 3.72
N MET A 104 -18.76 -8.64 5.00
CA MET A 104 -18.04 -7.50 5.59
C MET A 104 -16.72 -7.17 4.87
N LEU A 105 -15.93 -8.19 4.51
CA LEU A 105 -14.67 -7.96 3.81
C LEU A 105 -14.91 -7.59 2.34
N GLY A 106 -15.89 -8.19 1.67
CA GLY A 106 -16.26 -7.84 0.30
C GLY A 106 -16.75 -6.39 0.17
N ALA A 107 -17.55 -5.91 1.12
CA ALA A 107 -17.97 -4.52 1.18
C ALA A 107 -16.78 -3.55 1.40
N SER A 108 -15.81 -3.95 2.22
CA SER A 108 -14.58 -3.17 2.43
C SER A 108 -13.73 -3.07 1.16
N VAL A 109 -13.65 -4.16 0.38
CA VAL A 109 -12.96 -4.17 -0.93
C VAL A 109 -13.70 -3.30 -1.95
N LEU A 110 -15.04 -3.42 -2.04
CA LEU A 110 -15.87 -2.65 -2.96
C LEU A 110 -15.73 -1.12 -2.76
N THR A 111 -15.66 -0.69 -1.51
CA THR A 111 -15.54 0.73 -1.15
C THR A 111 -14.12 1.28 -1.30
N SER A 112 -13.14 0.42 -1.61
CA SER A 112 -11.72 0.77 -1.65
C SER A 112 -11.10 0.48 -3.03
N PRO A 113 -11.21 1.43 -4.00
CA PRO A 113 -10.61 1.27 -5.33
C PRO A 113 -9.12 0.91 -5.30
N GLY A 114 -8.36 1.50 -4.37
CA GLY A 114 -6.94 1.17 -4.16
C GLY A 114 -6.67 -0.26 -3.74
N VAL A 115 -7.53 -0.83 -2.90
CA VAL A 115 -7.43 -2.24 -2.48
C VAL A 115 -7.72 -3.16 -3.67
N ARG A 116 -8.75 -2.87 -4.48
CA ARG A 116 -9.01 -3.64 -5.71
C ARG A 116 -7.84 -3.59 -6.70
N ALA A 117 -7.29 -2.39 -6.94
CA ALA A 117 -6.13 -2.23 -7.82
C ALA A 117 -4.92 -3.03 -7.30
N MET A 118 -4.68 -3.00 -5.99
CA MET A 118 -3.61 -3.78 -5.35
C MET A 118 -3.82 -5.29 -5.49
N ILE A 119 -5.06 -5.78 -5.31
CA ILE A 119 -5.41 -7.20 -5.51
C ILE A 119 -5.11 -7.62 -6.95
N GLN A 120 -5.50 -6.81 -7.94
CA GLN A 120 -5.21 -7.11 -9.35
C GLN A 120 -3.70 -7.14 -9.63
N HIS A 121 -2.95 -6.19 -9.06
CA HIS A 121 -1.51 -6.09 -9.21
C HIS A 121 -0.76 -7.30 -8.63
N HIS A 122 -1.28 -7.93 -7.56
CA HIS A 122 -0.65 -9.10 -6.94
C HIS A 122 -0.44 -10.27 -7.91
N ALA A 123 -1.12 -10.33 -9.05
CA ALA A 123 -0.86 -11.35 -10.06
C ALA A 123 0.60 -11.35 -10.56
N LEU A 124 1.22 -10.18 -10.71
CA LEU A 124 2.63 -10.06 -11.11
C LEU A 124 3.55 -10.51 -9.97
N PHE A 125 3.29 -10.08 -8.74
CA PHE A 125 4.08 -10.51 -7.59
C PHE A 125 3.95 -12.01 -7.32
N TYR A 126 2.76 -12.59 -7.56
CA TYR A 126 2.52 -14.03 -7.46
C TYR A 126 3.36 -14.82 -8.48
N HIS A 127 3.57 -14.26 -9.67
CA HIS A 127 4.44 -14.86 -10.68
C HIS A 127 5.89 -14.94 -10.17
N ASP A 128 6.43 -13.85 -9.64
CA ASP A 128 7.79 -13.82 -9.07
C ASP A 128 7.92 -14.72 -7.83
N MET A 129 6.84 -14.89 -7.07
CA MET A 129 6.78 -15.74 -5.87
C MET A 129 6.57 -17.23 -6.16
N ALA A 130 6.48 -17.65 -7.43
CA ALA A 130 6.34 -19.07 -7.79
C ALA A 130 7.53 -19.93 -7.31
N ASP A 131 8.73 -19.36 -7.26
CA ASP A 131 9.89 -19.93 -6.57
C ASP A 131 10.48 -18.90 -5.58
N PRO A 132 10.00 -18.87 -4.33
CA PRO A 132 10.43 -17.89 -3.34
C PRO A 132 11.90 -18.08 -2.92
N VAL A 133 12.47 -19.27 -3.09
CA VAL A 133 13.88 -19.52 -2.76
C VAL A 133 14.77 -18.95 -3.85
N ALA A 134 14.44 -19.15 -5.12
CA ALA A 134 15.13 -18.49 -6.24
C ALA A 134 15.02 -16.96 -6.13
N LEU A 135 13.84 -16.45 -5.76
CA LEU A 135 13.63 -15.03 -5.50
C LEU A 135 14.62 -14.51 -4.45
N LEU A 136 14.79 -15.21 -3.33
CA LEU A 136 15.65 -14.79 -2.21
C LEU A 136 17.16 -14.95 -2.45
N ARG A 137 17.59 -15.69 -3.48
CA ARG A 137 19.02 -15.87 -3.80
C ARG A 137 19.70 -14.61 -4.35
N GLY A 138 18.94 -13.62 -4.82
CA GLY A 138 19.49 -12.37 -5.33
C GLY A 138 18.42 -11.34 -5.66
N ARG A 139 18.84 -10.16 -6.10
CA ARG A 139 17.95 -9.15 -6.74
C ARG A 139 18.18 -9.25 -8.25
N GLY A 140 17.14 -9.55 -9.02
CA GLY A 140 17.19 -9.69 -10.48
C GLY A 140 16.32 -8.65 -11.14
N SER A 141 16.80 -8.04 -12.23
CA SER A 141 16.07 -7.06 -13.04
C SER A 141 15.12 -7.70 -14.06
N ASP A 142 15.21 -9.01 -14.24
CA ASP A 142 14.40 -9.85 -15.14
C ASP A 142 13.03 -10.23 -14.56
N ARG A 143 12.71 -9.76 -13.36
CA ARG A 143 11.46 -10.06 -12.64
C ARG A 143 10.30 -9.23 -13.12
N ALA A 144 9.09 -9.76 -12.96
CA ALA A 144 7.86 -9.05 -13.31
C ALA A 144 7.71 -7.76 -12.48
N MET A 145 7.98 -7.84 -11.16
CA MET A 145 7.98 -6.67 -10.28
C MET A 145 9.06 -5.65 -10.64
N ALA A 146 10.30 -6.09 -10.86
CA ALA A 146 11.38 -5.17 -11.23
C ALA A 146 11.10 -4.43 -12.55
N SER A 147 10.49 -5.12 -13.52
CA SER A 147 10.10 -4.53 -14.81
C SER A 147 8.96 -3.54 -14.67
N TYR A 148 7.96 -3.85 -13.83
CA TYR A 148 6.82 -2.96 -13.57
C TYR A 148 7.26 -1.67 -12.85
N TRP A 149 8.24 -1.78 -11.94
CA TRP A 149 8.80 -0.69 -11.15
C TRP A 149 10.11 -0.15 -11.72
N ALA A 150 10.22 -0.03 -13.05
CA ALA A 150 11.48 0.31 -13.72
C ALA A 150 12.14 1.61 -13.24
N TYR A 151 11.39 2.59 -12.68
CA TYR A 151 12.01 3.80 -12.12
C TYR A 151 12.85 3.53 -10.88
N ALA A 152 12.49 2.52 -10.07
CA ALA A 152 13.18 2.22 -8.82
C ALA A 152 14.52 1.50 -9.05
N THR A 153 14.67 0.86 -10.21
CA THR A 153 15.87 0.09 -10.61
C THR A 153 16.69 0.78 -11.72
N SER A 154 16.11 1.74 -12.44
CA SER A 154 16.80 2.43 -13.55
C SER A 154 17.82 3.46 -13.07
N GLN A 155 18.99 3.45 -13.71
CA GLN A 155 20.01 4.50 -13.55
C GLN A 155 19.67 5.78 -14.35
N ALA A 156 18.71 5.70 -15.29
CA ALA A 156 18.23 6.83 -16.08
C ALA A 156 16.67 6.88 -16.10
N PRO A 157 16.01 7.18 -14.95
CA PRO A 157 14.54 7.16 -14.86
C PRO A 157 13.83 8.15 -15.80
N ARG A 158 14.54 9.17 -16.29
CA ARG A 158 14.01 10.16 -17.26
C ARG A 158 13.68 9.58 -18.63
N GLU A 159 14.31 8.47 -19.00
CA GLU A 159 14.17 7.85 -20.33
C GLU A 159 13.06 6.79 -20.37
N LEU A 160 12.38 6.56 -19.24
CA LEU A 160 11.27 5.62 -19.17
C LEU A 160 10.09 6.10 -20.03
N HIS A 161 9.62 5.22 -20.92
CA HIS A 161 8.50 5.51 -21.81
C HIS A 161 7.19 5.75 -21.03
N ASP A 162 6.36 6.68 -21.54
CA ASP A 162 5.09 7.14 -20.93
C ASP A 162 4.12 6.02 -20.52
N VAL A 163 4.17 4.85 -21.20
CA VAL A 163 3.30 3.70 -20.93
C VAL A 163 3.72 2.95 -19.65
N ALA A 164 5.02 2.68 -19.48
CA ALA A 164 5.53 2.02 -18.27
C ALA A 164 5.35 2.89 -17.03
N VAL A 165 5.45 4.22 -17.18
CA VAL A 165 5.16 5.18 -16.11
C VAL A 165 3.67 5.19 -15.75
N GLY A 166 2.78 5.01 -16.72
CA GLY A 166 1.32 5.09 -16.53
C GLY A 166 0.74 3.99 -15.65
N GLU A 167 1.17 2.75 -15.82
CA GLU A 167 0.59 1.61 -15.08
C GLU A 167 0.93 1.65 -13.58
N TYR A 168 2.19 1.85 -13.21
CA TYR A 168 2.57 1.97 -11.80
C TYR A 168 1.99 3.24 -11.18
N SER A 169 1.99 4.37 -11.91
CA SER A 169 1.46 5.64 -11.41
C SER A 169 -0.02 5.52 -11.07
N ALA A 170 -0.80 4.76 -11.85
CA ALA A 170 -2.20 4.50 -11.57
C ALA A 170 -2.39 3.69 -10.27
N LEU A 171 -1.58 2.65 -10.04
CA LEU A 171 -1.64 1.87 -8.79
C LEU A 171 -1.24 2.71 -7.56
N MET A 172 -0.18 3.52 -7.70
CA MET A 172 0.23 4.45 -6.65
C MET A 172 -0.89 5.45 -6.35
N ALA A 173 -1.45 6.08 -7.38
CA ALA A 173 -2.56 7.02 -7.24
C ALA A 173 -3.81 6.39 -6.59
N ALA A 174 -4.14 5.14 -6.93
CA ALA A 174 -5.29 4.43 -6.38
C ALA A 174 -5.13 4.10 -4.88
N SER A 175 -3.91 3.84 -4.42
CA SER A 175 -3.63 3.53 -3.01
C SER A 175 -3.41 4.75 -2.12
N GLN A 176 -3.10 5.91 -2.71
CA GLN A 176 -2.78 7.13 -1.98
C GLN A 176 -3.88 7.69 -1.06
N PRO A 177 -5.20 7.58 -1.33
CA PRO A 177 -6.21 8.07 -0.39
C PRO A 177 -6.11 7.43 1.00
N MET A 178 -5.86 6.11 1.07
CA MET A 178 -5.67 5.40 2.34
C MET A 178 -4.43 5.87 3.09
N VAL A 179 -3.34 6.15 2.35
CA VAL A 179 -2.10 6.70 2.90
C VAL A 179 -2.32 8.13 3.41
N ALA A 180 -2.99 8.97 2.62
CA ALA A 180 -3.30 10.34 2.96
C ALA A 180 -4.15 10.42 4.23
N ASP A 181 -5.17 9.58 4.38
CA ASP A 181 -6.02 9.53 5.57
C ASP A 181 -5.23 9.20 6.84
N GLU A 182 -4.30 8.23 6.80
CA GLU A 182 -3.43 7.91 7.95
C GLU A 182 -2.49 9.08 8.33
N ILE A 183 -1.98 9.82 7.34
CA ILE A 183 -1.12 10.98 7.56
C ILE A 183 -1.95 12.15 8.14
N LEU A 184 -3.08 12.48 7.52
CA LEU A 184 -3.97 13.57 7.92
C LEU A 184 -4.57 13.34 9.32
N ALA A 185 -4.80 12.08 9.71
CA ALA A 185 -5.27 11.73 11.05
C ALA A 185 -4.23 11.99 12.15
N CYS A 186 -2.93 12.06 11.83
CA CYS A 186 -1.86 12.17 12.83
C CYS A 186 -1.05 13.47 12.75
N TYR A 187 -1.24 14.28 11.70
CA TYR A 187 -0.52 15.53 11.51
C TYR A 187 -1.42 16.69 11.09
N ASN A 188 -1.28 17.83 11.76
CA ASN A 188 -2.04 19.04 11.43
C ASN A 188 -1.26 19.94 10.47
N PHE A 189 -1.69 19.98 9.21
CA PHE A 189 -1.11 20.81 8.15
C PHE A 189 -1.51 22.29 8.23
N SER A 190 -2.50 22.68 9.05
CA SER A 190 -2.90 24.08 9.22
C SER A 190 -1.81 24.96 9.86
N LYS A 191 -0.73 24.35 10.34
CA LYS A 191 0.43 25.02 10.94
C LYS A 191 1.40 25.57 9.89
N HIS A 192 1.18 25.24 8.63
CA HIS A 192 2.11 25.49 7.53
C HIS A 192 1.46 26.35 6.45
N LYS A 193 2.31 27.04 5.70
CA LYS A 193 1.91 27.92 4.61
C LYS A 193 2.25 27.32 3.25
N HIS A 194 3.29 26.49 3.16
CA HIS A 194 3.79 25.95 1.91
C HIS A 194 4.33 24.53 2.09
N LEU A 195 3.62 23.59 1.49
CA LEU A 195 3.99 22.18 1.44
C LEU A 195 4.66 21.84 0.10
N LEU A 196 5.89 21.32 0.15
CA LEU A 196 6.60 20.68 -0.95
C LEU A 196 6.54 19.16 -0.81
N ASP A 197 5.97 18.46 -1.80
CA ASP A 197 5.97 17.01 -1.87
C ASP A 197 6.99 16.52 -2.90
N ILE A 198 7.99 15.77 -2.46
CA ILE A 198 9.08 15.25 -3.30
C ILE A 198 8.77 13.80 -3.63
N GLY A 199 8.74 13.46 -4.92
CA GLY A 199 8.26 12.16 -5.39
C GLY A 199 6.74 12.00 -5.18
N GLY A 200 5.98 13.10 -5.33
CA GLY A 200 4.56 13.16 -5.01
C GLY A 200 3.64 12.39 -5.97
N GLY A 201 4.20 11.72 -6.98
CA GLY A 201 3.46 10.98 -7.99
C GLY A 201 2.52 11.89 -8.78
N GLU A 202 1.33 11.40 -9.11
CA GLU A 202 0.30 12.19 -9.79
C GLU A 202 -0.41 13.22 -8.87
N GLY A 203 0.16 13.56 -7.70
CA GLY A 203 -0.34 14.61 -6.81
C GLY A 203 -1.59 14.23 -6.01
N VAL A 204 -1.86 12.94 -5.80
CA VAL A 204 -3.05 12.50 -5.04
C VAL A 204 -2.98 12.95 -3.59
N PHE A 205 -1.86 12.72 -2.92
CA PHE A 205 -1.65 13.14 -1.54
C PHE A 205 -1.83 14.66 -1.36
N LEU A 206 -1.16 15.45 -2.22
CA LEU A 206 -1.32 16.91 -2.21
C LEU A 206 -2.76 17.37 -2.49
N SER A 207 -3.50 16.64 -3.33
CA SER A 207 -4.91 16.95 -3.58
C SER A 207 -5.77 16.74 -2.34
N GLU A 208 -5.55 15.64 -1.61
CA GLU A 208 -6.26 15.32 -0.36
C GLU A 208 -5.95 16.32 0.76
N VAL A 209 -4.67 16.69 0.90
CA VAL A 209 -4.24 17.74 1.83
C VAL A 209 -4.83 19.09 1.41
N GLY A 210 -4.75 19.42 0.13
CA GLY A 210 -5.26 20.65 -0.46
C GLY A 210 -6.75 20.83 -0.21
N ALA A 211 -7.56 19.78 -0.37
CA ALA A 211 -8.99 19.81 -0.13
C ALA A 211 -9.34 20.18 1.33
N ARG A 212 -8.57 19.68 2.30
CA ARG A 212 -8.76 19.96 3.74
C ARG A 212 -8.10 21.26 4.21
N HIS A 213 -7.13 21.78 3.46
CA HIS A 213 -6.37 22.98 3.79
C HIS A 213 -6.36 23.99 2.62
N PRO A 214 -7.44 24.78 2.43
CA PRO A 214 -7.60 25.67 1.27
C PRO A 214 -6.56 26.80 1.17
N LYS A 215 -5.94 27.17 2.30
CA LYS A 215 -4.94 28.26 2.38
C LYS A 215 -3.50 27.76 2.17
N LEU A 216 -3.29 26.45 2.11
CA LEU A 216 -1.96 25.87 1.97
C LEU A 216 -1.52 25.98 0.50
N ARG A 217 -0.35 26.57 0.25
CA ARG A 217 0.33 26.51 -1.04
C ARG A 217 0.95 25.12 -1.21
N LEU A 218 0.83 24.54 -2.40
CA LEU A 218 1.29 23.20 -2.70
C LEU A 218 2.36 23.28 -3.80
N THR A 219 3.44 22.54 -3.65
CA THR A 219 4.42 22.32 -4.72
C THR A 219 4.67 20.83 -4.81
N LEU A 220 4.56 20.27 -6.02
CA LEU A 220 4.93 18.89 -6.32
C LEU A 220 6.23 18.88 -7.11
N MET A 221 7.18 18.03 -6.72
CA MET A 221 8.34 17.71 -7.55
C MET A 221 8.34 16.21 -7.86
N ASP A 222 8.36 15.87 -9.15
CA ASP A 222 8.45 14.49 -9.63
C ASP A 222 9.07 14.49 -11.04
N LEU A 223 9.31 13.32 -11.63
CA LEU A 223 9.81 13.19 -12.98
C LEU A 223 8.92 13.96 -13.97
N PRO A 224 9.47 14.54 -15.05
CA PRO A 224 8.74 15.45 -15.93
C PRO A 224 7.39 14.92 -16.44
N ALA A 225 7.33 13.64 -16.85
CA ALA A 225 6.10 13.01 -17.31
C ALA A 225 5.03 12.90 -16.19
N VAL A 226 5.46 12.60 -14.96
CA VAL A 226 4.59 12.47 -13.78
C VAL A 226 4.10 13.85 -13.31
N ALA A 227 5.01 14.83 -13.22
CA ALA A 227 4.68 16.21 -12.85
C ALA A 227 3.65 16.83 -13.82
N LYS A 228 3.74 16.52 -15.12
CA LYS A 228 2.73 16.94 -16.11
C LYS A 228 1.35 16.35 -15.83
N ARG A 229 1.26 15.08 -15.42
CA ARG A 229 0.00 14.42 -15.02
C ARG A 229 -0.56 15.01 -13.74
N ALA A 230 0.30 15.32 -12.77
CA ALA A 230 -0.09 16.01 -11.54
C ALA A 230 -0.68 17.40 -11.83
N ALA A 231 -0.06 18.18 -12.73
CA ALA A 231 -0.59 19.48 -13.13
C ALA A 231 -2.00 19.38 -13.73
N GLN A 232 -2.23 18.40 -14.62
CA GLN A 232 -3.55 18.13 -15.18
C GLN A 232 -4.60 17.73 -14.12
N ARG A 233 -4.19 16.99 -13.09
CA ARG A 233 -5.05 16.68 -11.94
C ARG A 233 -5.38 17.95 -11.16
N PHE A 234 -4.39 18.78 -10.83
CA PHE A 234 -4.60 19.99 -10.06
C PHE A 234 -5.54 20.96 -10.76
N GLU A 235 -5.43 21.13 -12.08
CA GLU A 235 -6.38 21.92 -12.86
C GLU A 235 -7.80 21.36 -12.75
N ARG A 236 -7.98 20.04 -12.95
CA ARG A 236 -9.28 19.38 -12.87
C ARG A 236 -9.94 19.51 -11.49
N LEU A 237 -9.14 19.57 -10.44
CA LEU A 237 -9.60 19.71 -9.04
C LEU A 237 -9.68 21.17 -8.57
N GLY A 238 -9.41 22.14 -9.45
CA GLY A 238 -9.46 23.58 -9.11
C GLY A 238 -8.34 24.04 -8.16
N LEU A 239 -7.21 23.32 -8.14
CA LEU A 239 -6.05 23.61 -7.30
C LEU A 239 -4.98 24.47 -8.01
N GLY A 240 -5.05 24.62 -9.34
CA GLY A 240 -4.01 25.25 -10.16
C GLY A 240 -3.58 26.65 -9.70
N ALA A 241 -4.48 27.44 -9.11
CA ALA A 241 -4.16 28.79 -8.60
C ALA A 241 -3.19 28.82 -7.39
N ARG A 242 -2.94 27.68 -6.74
CA ARG A 242 -2.11 27.57 -5.52
C ARG A 242 -1.23 26.32 -5.47
N ALA A 243 -1.18 25.57 -6.58
CA ALA A 243 -0.46 24.32 -6.69
C ALA A 243 0.48 24.36 -7.89
N ASP A 244 1.79 24.29 -7.63
CA ASP A 244 2.83 24.26 -8.65
C ASP A 244 3.30 22.80 -8.88
N CYS A 245 3.65 22.45 -10.11
CA CYS A 245 4.26 21.16 -10.45
C CYS A 245 5.62 21.38 -11.14
N ILE A 246 6.66 20.77 -10.61
CA ILE A 246 8.04 20.93 -11.05
C ILE A 246 8.55 19.57 -11.54
N GLY A 247 8.81 19.48 -12.84
CA GLY A 247 9.39 18.29 -13.46
C GLY A 247 10.90 18.22 -13.23
N GLY A 248 11.38 17.18 -12.55
CA GLY A 248 12.79 16.96 -12.28
C GLY A 248 13.07 15.70 -11.48
N SER A 249 14.33 15.25 -11.51
CA SER A 249 14.88 14.25 -10.62
C SER A 249 15.35 14.92 -9.34
N PHE A 250 14.79 14.53 -8.20
CA PHE A 250 15.22 15.02 -6.88
C PHE A 250 16.67 14.62 -6.51
N LEU A 251 17.32 13.77 -7.32
CA LEU A 251 18.71 13.35 -7.15
C LEU A 251 19.70 14.32 -7.77
N SER A 252 19.41 14.78 -8.99
CA SER A 252 20.35 15.57 -9.80
C SER A 252 19.90 17.01 -9.94
N ASP A 253 18.60 17.28 -10.00
CA ASP A 253 18.08 18.64 -10.18
C ASP A 253 17.92 19.38 -8.86
N PRO A 254 17.96 20.72 -8.89
CA PRO A 254 17.67 21.55 -7.72
C PRO A 254 16.30 21.23 -7.12
N ILE A 255 16.28 20.96 -5.80
CA ILE A 255 15.03 20.82 -5.05
C ILE A 255 14.47 22.23 -4.77
N PRO A 256 13.16 22.47 -4.98
CA PRO A 256 12.53 23.76 -4.72
C PRO A 256 12.74 24.24 -3.27
N GLN A 257 13.01 25.53 -3.10
CA GLN A 257 13.20 26.15 -1.79
C GLN A 257 11.93 26.87 -1.30
N GLY A 258 11.91 27.23 -0.01
CA GLY A 258 10.89 28.11 0.57
C GLY A 258 9.62 27.42 1.08
N ALA A 259 9.61 26.09 1.14
CA ALA A 259 8.57 25.34 1.86
C ALA A 259 8.86 25.30 3.37
N ASP A 260 7.82 25.48 4.21
CA ASP A 260 7.91 25.28 5.66
C ASP A 260 7.57 23.84 6.07
N LEU A 261 7.01 23.06 5.14
CA LEU A 261 6.87 21.61 5.23
C LEU A 261 7.34 20.95 3.93
N VAL A 262 8.21 19.96 4.05
CA VAL A 262 8.56 19.02 3.00
C VAL A 262 7.96 17.65 3.34
N SER A 263 7.36 16.96 2.38
CA SER A 263 6.92 15.57 2.53
C SER A 263 7.72 14.62 1.64
N LEU A 264 7.96 13.44 2.20
CA LEU A 264 8.39 12.22 1.50
C LEU A 264 7.37 11.14 1.84
N VAL A 265 6.50 10.80 0.90
CA VAL A 265 5.43 9.82 1.09
C VAL A 265 5.67 8.64 0.17
N ARG A 266 6.05 7.48 0.74
CA ARG A 266 6.36 6.26 -0.02
C ARG A 266 7.42 6.47 -1.11
N VAL A 267 8.53 7.10 -0.71
CA VAL A 267 9.70 7.35 -1.56
C VAL A 267 10.91 6.65 -0.96
N ALA A 268 11.17 6.82 0.34
CA ALA A 268 12.38 6.27 0.93
C ALA A 268 12.39 4.74 0.95
N HIS A 269 11.23 4.08 1.07
CA HIS A 269 11.15 2.63 1.08
C HIS A 269 11.52 1.97 -0.24
N ASP A 270 11.40 2.69 -1.37
CA ASP A 270 11.67 2.17 -2.71
C ASP A 270 13.16 2.14 -3.06
N HIS A 271 13.98 2.80 -2.26
CA HIS A 271 15.39 3.04 -2.55
C HIS A 271 16.30 2.50 -1.46
N ASP A 272 17.52 2.11 -1.84
CA ASP A 272 18.53 1.58 -0.92
C ASP A 272 19.16 2.68 -0.04
N ASP A 273 19.85 2.27 1.03
CA ASP A 273 20.28 3.16 2.12
C ASP A 273 21.15 4.32 1.67
N GLU A 274 22.07 4.07 0.72
CA GLU A 274 22.95 5.11 0.17
C GLU A 274 22.14 6.22 -0.50
N PHE A 275 21.17 5.82 -1.33
CA PHE A 275 20.28 6.74 -2.02
C PHE A 275 19.45 7.56 -1.05
N VAL A 276 18.82 6.89 -0.07
CA VAL A 276 17.97 7.55 0.92
C VAL A 276 18.78 8.56 1.74
N MET A 277 20.02 8.22 2.11
CA MET A 277 20.92 9.13 2.81
C MET A 277 21.29 10.35 1.95
N GLN A 278 21.59 10.16 0.66
CA GLN A 278 21.85 11.27 -0.26
C GLN A 278 20.62 12.19 -0.39
N LEU A 279 19.42 11.62 -0.54
CA LEU A 279 18.17 12.36 -0.63
C LEU A 279 17.90 13.18 0.64
N PHE A 280 18.05 12.58 1.83
CA PHE A 280 17.89 13.30 3.10
C PHE A 280 18.85 14.50 3.21
N ARG A 281 20.13 14.35 2.84
CA ARG A 281 21.10 15.45 2.85
C ARG A 281 20.70 16.58 1.90
N ARG A 282 20.25 16.25 0.68
CA ARG A 282 19.80 17.25 -0.30
C ARG A 282 18.58 18.02 0.20
N ILE A 283 17.60 17.32 0.77
CA ILE A 283 16.42 17.95 1.37
C ILE A 283 16.83 18.87 2.52
N ARG A 284 17.71 18.39 3.39
CA ARG A 284 18.20 19.20 4.52
C ARG A 284 18.86 20.49 4.04
N GLN A 285 19.63 20.46 2.95
CA GLN A 285 20.33 21.63 2.41
C GLN A 285 19.40 22.75 1.93
N VAL A 286 18.20 22.42 1.43
CA VAL A 286 17.26 23.40 0.89
C VAL A 286 16.23 23.91 1.90
N MET A 287 16.16 23.27 3.08
CA MET A 287 15.21 23.63 4.12
C MET A 287 15.70 24.80 4.99
N ALA A 288 14.82 25.78 5.18
CA ALA A 288 15.05 26.88 6.10
C ALA A 288 15.05 26.38 7.57
N PRO A 289 15.74 27.07 8.50
CA PRO A 289 15.67 26.75 9.92
C PRO A 289 14.23 26.70 10.43
N GLY A 290 13.88 25.64 11.17
CA GLY A 290 12.52 25.43 11.70
C GLY A 290 11.51 24.84 10.70
N ALA A 291 11.86 24.70 9.42
CA ALA A 291 11.06 23.94 8.46
C ALA A 291 11.06 22.45 8.83
N LYS A 292 10.01 21.73 8.44
CA LYS A 292 9.81 20.33 8.84
C LYS A 292 9.82 19.38 7.67
N LEU A 293 10.38 18.20 7.89
CA LEU A 293 10.24 17.05 7.00
C LEU A 293 9.23 16.08 7.61
N LEU A 294 8.21 15.71 6.84
CA LEU A 294 7.26 14.66 7.14
C LEU A 294 7.59 13.45 6.26
N LEU A 295 8.12 12.41 6.88
CA LEU A 295 8.44 11.14 6.23
C LEU A 295 7.34 10.12 6.55
N ALA A 296 6.66 9.61 5.54
CA ALA A 296 5.56 8.66 5.69
C ALA A 296 5.79 7.41 4.82
N GLU A 297 6.06 6.28 5.47
CA GLU A 297 6.46 5.04 4.80
C GLU A 297 5.93 3.82 5.57
N PRO A 298 5.73 2.66 4.93
CA PRO A 298 5.65 1.40 5.64
C PRO A 298 6.96 1.16 6.41
N MET A 299 6.88 1.08 7.75
CA MET A 299 8.05 0.89 8.60
C MET A 299 8.08 -0.52 9.18
N ALA A 300 9.25 -1.15 9.14
CA ALA A 300 9.48 -2.46 9.71
C ALA A 300 9.20 -2.49 11.21
N GLN A 301 8.79 -3.65 11.72
CA GLN A 301 8.47 -3.91 13.13
C GLN A 301 7.37 -2.99 13.69
N THR A 302 6.45 -2.53 12.83
CA THR A 302 5.31 -1.73 13.26
C THR A 302 4.35 -2.56 14.10
N LYS A 303 4.28 -2.26 15.40
CA LYS A 303 3.35 -2.91 16.33
C LYS A 303 1.90 -2.80 15.81
N GLY A 304 1.20 -3.93 15.73
CA GLY A 304 -0.15 -4.01 15.19
C GLY A 304 -0.24 -4.22 13.67
N ALA A 305 0.87 -4.05 12.93
CA ALA A 305 0.92 -4.22 11.48
C ALA A 305 2.16 -5.01 10.99
N MET A 306 2.84 -5.75 11.86
CA MET A 306 4.08 -6.48 11.52
C MET A 306 3.94 -7.41 10.30
N PRO A 307 2.85 -8.19 10.11
CA PRO A 307 2.73 -9.02 8.90
C PRO A 307 2.72 -8.19 7.60
N VAL A 308 2.11 -7.01 7.62
CA VAL A 308 2.10 -6.12 6.46
C VAL A 308 3.48 -5.50 6.22
N ALA A 309 4.13 -5.02 7.28
CA ALA A 309 5.43 -4.36 7.16
C ALA A 309 6.61 -5.31 6.86
N ASP A 310 6.68 -6.42 7.60
CA ASP A 310 7.86 -7.29 7.66
C ASP A 310 7.75 -8.54 6.78
N ALA A 311 6.53 -8.95 6.41
CA ALA A 311 6.34 -10.06 5.47
C ALA A 311 5.93 -9.51 4.10
N TYR A 312 4.82 -8.79 4.00
CA TYR A 312 4.32 -8.31 2.71
C TYR A 312 5.26 -7.29 2.06
N PHE A 313 5.48 -6.12 2.66
CA PHE A 313 6.31 -5.07 2.05
C PHE A 313 7.78 -5.48 1.91
N ALA A 314 8.34 -6.22 2.87
CA ALA A 314 9.73 -6.70 2.78
C ALA A 314 9.94 -7.62 1.57
N MET A 315 9.05 -8.58 1.33
CA MET A 315 9.14 -9.47 0.17
C MET A 315 8.81 -8.74 -1.14
N TYR A 316 7.85 -7.81 -1.09
CA TYR A 316 7.47 -6.98 -2.24
C TYR A 316 8.64 -6.14 -2.75
N LEU A 317 9.30 -5.38 -1.87
CA LEU A 317 10.47 -4.55 -2.22
C LEU A 317 11.65 -5.42 -2.68
N TRP A 318 11.81 -6.61 -2.09
CA TRP A 318 12.81 -7.56 -2.58
C TRP A 318 12.54 -8.03 -4.02
N ALA A 319 11.29 -8.32 -4.36
CA ALA A 319 10.89 -8.68 -5.72
C ALA A 319 10.99 -7.50 -6.70
N MET A 320 10.70 -6.29 -6.24
CA MET A 320 10.94 -5.04 -6.96
C MET A 320 12.42 -4.84 -7.32
N GLY A 321 13.33 -5.45 -6.56
CA GLY A 321 14.76 -5.40 -6.82
C GLY A 321 15.46 -4.14 -6.27
N SER A 322 14.74 -3.30 -5.52
CA SER A 322 15.26 -2.07 -4.93
C SER A 322 14.55 -1.78 -3.61
N GLY A 323 15.24 -1.08 -2.70
CA GLY A 323 14.64 -0.63 -1.45
C GLY A 323 14.52 -1.68 -0.36
N ARG A 324 13.97 -1.25 0.78
CA ARG A 324 13.66 -2.09 1.95
C ARG A 324 12.74 -1.38 2.94
N SER A 325 11.95 -2.16 3.68
CA SER A 325 11.29 -1.69 4.89
C SER A 325 12.33 -1.40 5.97
N ARG A 326 12.35 -0.17 6.49
CA ARG A 326 13.25 0.26 7.58
C ARG A 326 12.48 0.44 8.87
N ARG A 327 13.12 0.20 10.02
CA ARG A 327 12.51 0.52 11.32
C ARG A 327 12.49 2.03 11.52
N ALA A 328 11.56 2.50 12.35
CA ALA A 328 11.39 3.92 12.60
C ALA A 328 12.65 4.58 13.19
N ASP A 329 13.34 3.90 14.10
CA ASP A 329 14.59 4.37 14.72
C ASP A 329 15.78 4.35 13.77
N GLU A 330 15.86 3.39 12.84
CA GLU A 330 16.85 3.45 11.74
C GLU A 330 16.65 4.73 10.91
N LEU A 331 15.41 5.00 10.48
CA LEU A 331 15.10 6.20 9.70
C LEU A 331 15.37 7.49 10.48
N MET A 332 14.99 7.55 11.76
CA MET A 332 15.30 8.71 12.62
C MET A 332 16.81 8.90 12.78
N THR A 333 17.60 7.83 12.88
CA THR A 333 19.07 7.89 12.92
C THR A 333 19.63 8.44 11.62
N MET A 334 19.19 7.91 10.47
CA MET A 334 19.60 8.39 9.16
C MET A 334 19.27 9.88 8.95
N LEU A 335 18.10 10.33 9.41
CA LEU A 335 17.71 11.73 9.38
C LEU A 335 18.63 12.60 10.25
N ASN A 336 18.96 12.16 11.47
CA ASN A 336 19.89 12.89 12.34
C ASN A 336 21.28 13.00 11.69
N ASP A 337 21.79 11.91 11.10
CA ASP A 337 23.07 11.87 10.38
C ASP A 337 23.08 12.75 9.11
N ALA A 338 21.92 12.96 8.50
CA ALA A 338 21.74 13.89 7.39
C ALA A 338 21.65 15.37 7.84
N GLY A 339 21.69 15.65 9.14
CA GLY A 339 21.68 17.00 9.71
C GLY A 339 20.32 17.52 10.16
N PHE A 340 19.29 16.67 10.19
CA PHE A 340 18.01 17.02 10.81
C PHE A 340 18.11 16.99 12.34
N ARG A 341 17.23 17.76 12.99
CA ARG A 341 17.08 17.84 14.43
C ARG A 341 15.68 17.38 14.83
N THR A 342 15.52 17.03 16.12
CA THR A 342 14.20 16.75 16.72
C THR A 342 13.39 15.72 15.91
N THR A 343 13.98 14.55 15.66
CA THR A 343 13.29 13.44 14.99
C THR A 343 12.34 12.75 15.95
N ARG A 344 11.07 12.62 15.56
CA ARG A 344 10.07 11.91 16.37
C ARG A 344 9.06 11.16 15.51
N LEU A 345 8.71 9.98 15.99
CA LEU A 345 7.66 9.16 15.43
C LEU A 345 6.30 9.63 15.94
N LEU A 346 5.36 9.91 15.04
CA LEU A 346 4.01 10.34 15.40
C LEU A 346 3.15 9.15 15.88
N ARG A 347 2.22 9.46 16.79
CA ARG A 347 1.23 8.49 17.27
C ARG A 347 0.10 8.38 16.25
N GLN A 348 -0.24 7.15 15.89
CA GLN A 348 -1.34 6.81 14.99
C GLN A 348 -2.21 5.75 15.67
N ALA A 349 -3.52 5.79 15.41
CA ALA A 349 -4.45 4.81 15.95
C ALA A 349 -4.36 3.47 15.20
N MET A 350 -4.18 3.53 13.88
CA MET A 350 -4.08 2.36 13.00
C MET A 350 -3.00 2.63 11.94
N PRO A 351 -1.76 2.18 12.16
CA PRO A 351 -0.67 2.36 11.19
C PRO A 351 -0.59 1.17 10.24
N LEU A 352 -1.55 1.03 9.33
CA LEU A 352 -1.63 -0.12 8.43
C LEU A 352 -0.80 0.11 7.16
N GLN A 353 -0.91 1.31 6.58
CA GLN A 353 -0.24 1.67 5.33
C GLN A 353 1.10 2.37 5.58
N VAL A 354 1.13 3.31 6.52
CA VAL A 354 2.32 4.11 6.80
C VAL A 354 2.49 4.43 8.28
N ARG A 355 3.75 4.64 8.66
CA ARG A 355 4.14 5.34 9.87
C ARG A 355 4.69 6.71 9.50
N VAL A 356 4.44 7.70 10.35
CA VAL A 356 4.89 9.08 10.10
C VAL A 356 5.97 9.51 11.08
N ILE A 357 7.14 9.87 10.55
CA ILE A 357 8.21 10.56 11.28
C ILE A 357 8.17 12.04 10.92
N LEU A 358 8.32 12.89 11.93
CA LEU A 358 8.53 14.32 11.78
C LEU A 358 9.97 14.65 12.18
N ALA A 359 10.67 15.39 11.33
CA ALA A 359 12.00 15.92 11.60
C ALA A 359 12.03 17.43 11.33
N GLU A 360 12.94 18.15 11.96
CA GLU A 360 13.14 19.59 11.79
C GLU A 360 14.50 19.86 11.16
N ALA A 361 14.63 20.92 10.37
CA ALA A 361 15.92 21.34 9.80
C ALA A 361 16.91 21.77 10.90
#